data_AF-A0A401Q1N7-F1
#
_entry.id   AF-A0A401Q1N7-F1
#
_cell.length_a   1.000
_cell.length_b   1.000
_cell.length_c   1.000
_cell.angle_alpha   90.00
_cell.angle_beta   90.00
_cell.angle_gamma   90.00
#
_symmetry.space_group_name_H-M   'P 1'
#
loop_
_entity.id
_entity.type
_entity.pdbx_description
1 polymer ?
#
loop_
_entity_poly.entity_id
_entity_poly.type
_entity_poly.pdbx_seq_one_letter_code
_entity_poly.pdbx_strand_id
1 'polypeptide(L)'
;EVNSGFFYKSADEREKFVQAERKFIEDRVNKIIALKRKVCGESNKGFVVINQKGVDPLSLDAFAKEDIVALRRAKRRNMERLTLACGGIAMNSVEDLTPDCLGHAGLVYEHTLGEEKFTFVEQCDNPRSVTLLLKGPNKHTLTQIKDAVRDGLRAVKNALEDGK
;
A
#
# COMPACT_ATOMS: atom_id res chain seq x y z
N GLU A 1 -2.30 -17.41 -2.30
CA GLU A 1 -2.47 -17.66 -0.86
C GLU A 1 -1.77 -18.97 -0.54
N VAL A 2 -1.40 -19.23 0.71
CA VAL A 2 -1.17 -20.62 1.13
C VAL A 2 -2.57 -21.19 1.33
N ASN A 3 -3.00 -22.10 0.45
CA ASN A 3 -4.24 -22.88 0.63
C ASN A 3 -4.00 -23.92 1.72
N SER A 4 -3.81 -23.47 2.97
CA SER A 4 -3.85 -24.33 4.13
C SER A 4 -5.31 -24.55 4.50
N GLY A 5 -5.93 -25.55 3.89
CA GLY A 5 -7.22 -26.05 4.34
C GLY A 5 -7.04 -26.67 5.73
N PHE A 6 -7.55 -26.01 6.77
CA PHE A 6 -7.55 -26.57 8.11
C PHE A 6 -8.64 -27.64 8.21
N PHE A 7 -8.24 -28.91 8.25
CA PHE A 7 -9.12 -30.02 8.55
C PHE A 7 -9.17 -30.22 10.07
N TYR A 8 -10.34 -29.99 10.67
CA TYR A 8 -10.57 -30.20 12.11
C TYR A 8 -11.52 -31.39 12.31
N LYS A 9 -11.33 -32.15 13.40
CA LYS A 9 -12.16 -33.33 13.71
C LYS A 9 -13.22 -33.03 14.78
N SER A 10 -13.01 -32.02 15.60
CA SER A 10 -13.91 -31.62 16.68
C SER A 10 -14.20 -30.11 16.67
N ALA A 11 -15.34 -29.70 17.25
CA ALA A 11 -15.73 -28.29 17.37
C ALA A 11 -14.76 -27.51 18.27
N ASP A 12 -14.30 -28.11 19.36
CA ASP A 12 -13.38 -27.48 20.33
C ASP A 12 -12.01 -27.17 19.71
N GLU A 13 -11.50 -28.05 18.84
CA GLU A 13 -10.26 -27.80 18.09
C GLU A 13 -10.44 -26.59 17.16
N ARG A 14 -11.57 -26.51 16.45
CA ARG A 14 -11.87 -25.39 15.55
C ARG A 14 -11.86 -24.06 16.31
N GLU A 15 -12.50 -23.99 17.47
CA GLU A 15 -12.53 -22.77 18.27
C GLU A 15 -11.14 -22.35 18.74
N LYS A 16 -10.33 -23.30 19.22
CA LYS A 16 -8.94 -23.03 19.62
C LYS A 16 -8.09 -22.49 18.48
N PHE A 17 -8.23 -23.04 17.27
CA PHE A 17 -7.50 -22.53 16.10
C PHE A 17 -7.94 -21.13 15.68
N VAL A 18 -9.25 -20.85 15.68
CA VAL A 18 -9.76 -19.51 15.36
C VAL A 18 -9.27 -18.48 16.39
N GLN A 19 -9.25 -18.84 17.68
CA GLN A 19 -8.71 -17.97 18.72
C GLN A 19 -7.19 -17.74 18.55
N ALA A 20 -6.43 -18.78 18.22
CA ALA A 20 -5.00 -18.66 17.97
C ALA A 20 -4.70 -17.79 16.75
N GLU A 21 -5.45 -17.94 15.66
CA GLU A 21 -5.33 -17.10 14.46
C GLU A 21 -5.64 -15.64 14.76
N ARG A 22 -6.70 -15.36 15.53
CA ARG A 22 -7.03 -14.01 15.97
C ARG A 22 -5.92 -13.38 16.80
N LYS A 23 -5.42 -14.08 17.81
CA LYS A 23 -4.28 -13.61 18.64
C LYS A 23 -3.06 -13.29 17.78
N PHE A 24 -2.76 -14.17 16.82
CA PHE A 24 -1.64 -13.98 15.91
C PHE A 24 -1.78 -12.72 15.03
N ILE A 25 -3.00 -12.41 14.58
CA ILE A 25 -3.29 -11.18 13.83
C ILE A 25 -3.20 -9.96 14.75
N GLU A 26 -3.80 -10.02 15.94
CA GLU A 26 -3.76 -8.95 16.94
C GLU A 26 -2.32 -8.58 17.32
N ASP A 27 -1.45 -9.56 17.54
CA ASP A 27 -0.03 -9.33 17.84
C ASP A 27 0.68 -8.57 16.71
N ARG A 28 0.36 -8.87 15.45
CA ARG A 28 0.93 -8.16 14.29
C ARG A 28 0.41 -6.73 14.19
N VAL A 29 -0.88 -6.51 14.42
CA VAL A 29 -1.49 -5.18 14.44
C VAL A 29 -0.87 -4.33 15.55
N ASN A 30 -0.72 -4.91 16.74
CA ASN A 30 -0.12 -4.24 17.89
C ASN A 30 1.34 -3.84 17.62
N LYS A 31 2.13 -4.68 16.93
CA LYS A 31 3.50 -4.32 16.50
C LYS A 31 3.50 -3.12 15.55
N ILE A 32 2.57 -3.06 14.59
CA ILE A 32 2.46 -1.92 13.65
C ILE A 32 2.05 -0.65 14.39
N ILE A 33 1.08 -0.74 15.31
CA ILE A 33 0.65 0.39 16.13
C ILE A 33 1.80 0.89 17.02
N ALA A 34 2.58 -0.04 17.61
CA ALA A 34 3.76 0.31 18.40
C ALA A 34 4.81 1.05 17.56
N LEU A 35 5.05 0.61 16.31
CA LEU A 35 5.93 1.31 15.38
C LEU A 35 5.42 2.73 15.08
N LYS A 36 4.13 2.86 14.78
CA LYS A 36 3.49 4.17 14.54
C LYS A 36 3.67 5.10 15.73
N ARG A 37 3.44 4.63 16.96
CA ARG A 37 3.63 5.42 18.18
C ARG A 37 5.10 5.81 18.38
N LYS A 38 6.05 4.93 18.06
CA LYS A 38 7.49 5.21 18.14
C LYS A 38 7.94 6.29 17.15
N VAL A 39 7.39 6.29 15.93
CA VAL A 39 7.80 7.20 14.85
C VAL A 39 7.04 8.53 14.88
N CYS A 40 5.73 8.48 15.13
CA CYS A 40 4.88 9.67 15.11
C CYS A 40 4.84 10.40 16.46
N GLY A 41 5.00 9.71 17.60
CA GLY A 41 4.94 10.33 18.92
C GLY A 41 3.72 11.25 19.09
N GLU A 42 3.93 12.47 19.63
CA GLU A 42 2.94 13.56 19.70
C GLU A 42 2.91 14.44 18.43
N SER A 43 3.72 14.11 17.42
CA SER A 43 3.79 14.90 16.19
C SER A 43 2.57 14.64 15.32
N ASN A 44 2.14 15.66 14.56
CA ASN A 44 1.04 15.58 13.58
C ASN A 44 1.43 14.80 12.31
N LYS A 45 2.25 13.74 12.45
CA LYS A 45 2.72 12.91 11.34
C LYS A 45 1.69 11.81 11.07
N GLY A 46 1.14 11.82 9.86
CA GLY A 46 0.26 10.74 9.39
C GLY A 46 1.03 9.43 9.20
N PHE A 47 0.33 8.31 9.32
CA PHE A 47 0.90 6.98 9.10
C PHE A 47 -0.02 6.16 8.19
N VAL A 48 0.53 5.59 7.13
CA VAL A 48 -0.24 4.86 6.10
C VAL A 48 0.36 3.48 5.93
N VAL A 49 -0.50 2.46 6.00
CA VAL A 49 -0.13 1.06 5.81
C VAL A 49 -0.68 0.59 4.47
N ILE A 50 0.18 0.07 3.61
CA ILE A 50 -0.21 -0.47 2.30
C ILE A 50 0.16 -1.94 2.25
N ASN A 51 -0.85 -2.81 2.32
CA ASN A 51 -0.65 -4.26 2.28
C ASN A 51 -1.06 -4.82 0.92
N GLN A 52 -0.22 -5.71 0.37
CA GLN A 52 -0.54 -6.47 -0.83
C GLN A 52 -1.65 -7.50 -0.59
N LYS A 53 -1.78 -8.00 0.63
CA LYS A 53 -2.80 -8.97 1.02
C LYS A 53 -4.03 -8.28 1.62
N GLY A 54 -5.03 -9.09 1.95
CA GLY A 54 -6.20 -8.63 2.70
C GLY A 54 -5.80 -8.16 4.09
N VAL A 55 -6.64 -7.28 4.64
CA VAL A 55 -6.65 -6.90 6.06
C VAL A 55 -8.06 -7.20 6.55
N ASP A 56 -8.17 -7.86 7.69
CA ASP A 56 -9.45 -8.21 8.30
C ASP A 56 -10.14 -6.95 8.85
N PRO A 57 -11.49 -6.95 8.98
CA PRO A 57 -12.23 -5.76 9.42
C PRO A 57 -11.85 -5.29 10.83
N LEU A 58 -11.58 -6.21 11.76
CA LEU A 58 -11.23 -5.85 13.14
C LEU A 58 -9.89 -5.10 13.20
N SER A 59 -8.91 -5.55 12.41
CA SER A 59 -7.65 -4.84 12.24
C SER A 59 -7.82 -3.47 11.59
N LEU A 60 -8.73 -3.33 10.61
CA LEU A 60 -9.03 -2.02 10.02
C LEU A 60 -9.61 -1.05 11.07
N ASP A 61 -10.52 -1.53 11.92
CA ASP A 61 -11.07 -0.73 13.02
C ASP A 61 -9.98 -0.35 14.05
N ALA A 62 -9.05 -1.27 14.34
CA ALA A 62 -7.91 -0.99 15.21
C ALA A 62 -6.97 0.06 14.61
N PHE A 63 -6.67 -0.01 13.31
CA PHE A 63 -5.89 1.01 12.61
C PHE A 63 -6.60 2.35 12.57
N ALA A 64 -7.92 2.38 12.30
CA ALA A 64 -8.70 3.61 12.26
C ALA A 64 -8.75 4.31 13.62
N LYS A 65 -8.83 3.57 14.74
CA LYS A 65 -8.76 4.14 16.10
C LYS A 65 -7.43 4.83 16.39
N GLU A 66 -6.36 4.36 15.77
CA GLU A 66 -5.03 4.94 15.88
C GLU A 66 -4.73 5.92 14.73
N ASP A 67 -5.74 6.35 13.97
CA ASP A 67 -5.58 7.30 12.85
C ASP A 67 -4.56 6.83 11.80
N ILE A 68 -4.55 5.53 11.53
CA ILE A 68 -3.73 4.88 10.51
C ILE A 68 -4.61 4.55 9.31
N VAL A 69 -4.25 5.08 8.14
CA VAL A 69 -4.93 4.71 6.88
C VAL A 69 -4.37 3.38 6.39
N ALA A 70 -5.21 2.34 6.39
CA ALA A 70 -4.83 1.00 5.96
C ALA A 70 -5.44 0.65 4.58
N LEU A 71 -4.57 0.49 3.58
CA LEU A 71 -4.92 -0.01 2.25
C LEU A 71 -4.70 -1.51 2.19
N ARG A 72 -5.72 -2.24 1.73
CA ARG A 72 -5.70 -3.69 1.54
C ARG A 72 -5.66 -4.04 0.06
N ARG A 73 -5.09 -5.22 -0.26
CA ARG A 73 -5.05 -5.79 -1.61
C ARG A 73 -4.35 -4.91 -2.65
N ALA A 74 -3.25 -4.25 -2.27
CA ALA A 74 -2.44 -3.49 -3.19
C ALA A 74 -1.81 -4.40 -4.27
N LYS A 75 -1.68 -3.88 -5.50
CA LYS A 75 -1.02 -4.62 -6.59
C LYS A 75 0.49 -4.64 -6.37
N ARG A 76 1.15 -5.77 -6.65
CA ARG A 76 2.61 -5.92 -6.53
C ARG A 76 3.40 -4.80 -7.24
N ARG A 77 2.99 -4.46 -8.47
CA ARG A 77 3.58 -3.36 -9.26
C ARG A 77 3.52 -2.00 -8.56
N ASN A 78 2.54 -1.77 -7.69
CA ASN A 78 2.43 -0.52 -6.93
C ASN A 78 3.43 -0.53 -5.76
N MET A 79 3.67 -1.67 -5.11
CA MET A 79 4.68 -1.79 -4.05
C MET A 79 6.08 -1.47 -4.58
N GLU A 80 6.43 -2.02 -5.74
CA GLU A 80 7.71 -1.75 -6.40
C GLU A 80 7.87 -0.24 -6.73
N ARG A 81 6.79 0.41 -7.19
CA ARG A 81 6.80 1.86 -7.47
C ARG A 81 6.84 2.71 -6.21
N LEU A 82 6.16 2.32 -5.14
CA LEU A 82 6.16 3.03 -3.86
C LEU A 82 7.54 3.00 -3.22
N THR A 83 8.25 1.87 -3.27
CA THR A 83 9.66 1.80 -2.84
C THR A 83 10.54 2.77 -3.63
N LEU A 84 10.34 2.87 -4.95
CA LEU A 84 11.09 3.82 -5.79
C LEU A 84 10.69 5.29 -5.60
N ALA A 85 9.44 5.57 -5.25
CA ALA A 85 8.92 6.93 -5.09
C ALA A 85 9.20 7.48 -3.69
N CYS A 86 8.90 6.70 -2.65
CA CYS A 86 8.96 7.11 -1.25
C CYS A 86 10.26 6.68 -0.54
N GLY A 87 11.09 5.84 -1.17
CA GLY A 87 12.37 5.39 -0.61
C GLY A 87 12.28 4.28 0.47
N GLY A 88 11.08 3.77 0.77
CA GLY A 88 10.88 2.74 1.79
C GLY A 88 11.12 1.31 1.29
N ILE A 89 11.40 0.39 2.22
CA ILE A 89 11.67 -1.02 1.91
C ILE A 89 10.39 -1.84 2.03
N ALA A 90 10.11 -2.68 1.03
CA ALA A 90 8.98 -3.60 1.09
C ALA A 90 9.27 -4.76 2.07
N MET A 91 8.55 -4.79 3.19
CA MET A 91 8.73 -5.78 4.25
C MET A 91 7.76 -6.96 4.10
N ASN A 92 8.27 -8.17 4.31
CA ASN A 92 7.48 -9.41 4.29
C ASN A 92 7.02 -9.85 5.69
N SER A 93 7.81 -9.54 6.72
CA SER A 93 7.52 -9.86 8.12
C SER A 93 7.30 -8.58 8.91
N VAL A 94 6.40 -8.65 9.90
CA VAL A 94 6.07 -7.56 10.82
C VAL A 94 7.09 -7.50 11.97
N GLU A 95 7.89 -8.56 12.15
CA GLU A 95 8.82 -8.67 13.29
C GLU A 95 10.07 -7.82 13.11
N ASP A 96 10.52 -7.65 11.87
CA ASP A 96 11.73 -6.89 11.52
C ASP A 96 11.42 -5.43 11.18
N LEU A 97 10.28 -4.91 11.63
CA LEU A 97 9.86 -3.54 11.35
C LEU A 97 10.72 -2.55 12.14
N THR A 98 11.59 -1.84 11.42
CA THR A 98 12.37 -0.73 11.96
C THR A 98 11.92 0.60 11.34
N PRO A 99 12.13 1.74 12.02
CA PRO A 99 11.81 3.06 11.45
C PRO A 99 12.50 3.33 10.11
N ASP A 100 13.69 2.76 9.90
CA ASP A 100 14.51 2.95 8.69
C ASP A 100 13.91 2.27 7.46
N CYS A 101 13.00 1.30 7.65
CA CYS A 101 12.31 0.65 6.54
C CYS A 101 11.18 1.51 5.96
N LEU A 102 10.75 2.57 6.65
CA LEU A 102 9.61 3.36 6.25
C LEU A 102 9.97 4.33 5.12
N GLY A 103 9.07 4.48 4.16
CA GLY A 103 9.15 5.51 3.14
C GLY A 103 8.53 6.83 3.59
N HIS A 104 8.92 7.93 2.96
CA HIS A 104 8.37 9.26 3.22
C HIS A 104 7.53 9.76 2.03
N ALA A 105 6.42 10.42 2.35
CA ALA A 105 5.56 11.12 1.41
C ALA A 105 5.02 12.37 2.08
N GLY A 106 5.13 13.54 1.42
CA GLY A 106 4.69 14.81 1.99
C GLY A 106 3.17 14.92 2.09
N LEU A 107 2.44 14.35 1.14
CA LEU A 107 0.99 14.39 1.13
C LEU A 107 0.39 13.03 0.71
N VAL A 108 -0.50 12.49 1.53
CA VAL A 108 -1.30 11.33 1.19
C VAL A 108 -2.77 11.65 1.41
N TYR A 109 -3.59 11.50 0.38
CA TYR A 109 -5.02 11.76 0.47
C TYR A 109 -5.82 10.78 -0.37
N GLU A 110 -7.05 10.54 0.06
CA GLU A 110 -8.03 9.78 -0.72
C GLU A 110 -8.88 10.75 -1.54
N HIS A 111 -9.05 10.43 -2.82
CA HIS A 111 -9.91 11.17 -3.72
C HIS A 111 -10.90 10.20 -4.38
N THR A 112 -12.18 10.42 -4.11
CA THR A 112 -13.27 9.59 -4.62
C THR A 112 -13.69 10.10 -5.99
N LEU A 113 -13.65 9.25 -7.02
CA LEU A 113 -14.13 9.52 -8.36
C LEU A 113 -15.28 8.56 -8.67
N GLY A 114 -16.51 9.05 -8.63
CA GLY A 114 -17.69 8.21 -8.75
C GLY A 114 -17.80 7.26 -7.55
N GLU A 115 -17.84 5.95 -7.82
CA GLU A 115 -17.88 4.91 -6.77
C GLU A 115 -16.48 4.41 -6.37
N GLU A 116 -15.44 4.78 -7.12
CA GLU A 116 -14.07 4.31 -6.88
C GLU A 116 -13.27 5.31 -6.04
N LYS A 117 -12.54 4.78 -5.06
CA LYS A 117 -11.63 5.54 -4.19
C LYS A 117 -10.20 5.39 -4.69
N PHE A 118 -9.53 6.51 -4.89
CA PHE A 118 -8.13 6.55 -5.31
C PHE A 118 -7.29 7.22 -4.22
N THR A 119 -6.28 6.53 -3.72
CA THR A 119 -5.30 7.12 -2.80
C THR A 119 -4.13 7.70 -3.60
N PHE A 120 -3.91 8.99 -3.45
CA PHE A 120 -2.81 9.72 -4.04
C PHE A 120 -1.69 9.86 -3.01
N VAL A 121 -0.47 9.58 -3.45
CA VAL A 121 0.76 9.73 -2.68
C VAL A 121 1.62 10.72 -3.45
N GLU A 122 1.74 11.93 -2.92
CA GLU A 122 2.37 13.07 -3.57
C GLU A 122 3.46 13.68 -2.67
N GLN A 123 4.27 14.56 -3.25
CA GLN A 123 5.37 15.26 -2.56
C GLN A 123 6.37 14.30 -1.89
N CYS A 124 6.77 13.23 -2.60
CA CYS A 124 7.89 12.40 -2.16
C CYS A 124 9.22 13.11 -2.42
N ASP A 125 10.22 12.93 -1.55
CA ASP A 125 11.46 13.72 -1.59
C ASP A 125 12.31 13.47 -2.85
N ASN A 126 12.37 12.22 -3.32
CA ASN A 126 13.13 11.84 -4.52
C ASN A 126 12.37 10.81 -5.37
N PRO A 127 11.33 11.22 -6.11
CA PRO A 127 10.47 10.29 -6.80
C PRO A 127 11.13 9.77 -8.07
N ARG A 128 11.66 8.53 -8.03
CA ARG A 128 12.09 7.81 -9.25
C ARG A 128 10.93 7.19 -10.03
N SER A 129 9.73 7.19 -9.44
CA SER A 129 8.49 6.72 -10.07
C SER A 129 7.43 7.80 -9.97
N VAL A 130 6.85 8.16 -11.12
CA VAL A 130 5.77 9.14 -11.24
C VAL A 130 4.53 8.50 -11.85
N THR A 131 3.35 9.05 -11.54
CA THR A 131 2.07 8.56 -12.07
C THR A 131 1.42 9.64 -12.92
N LEU A 132 1.12 9.31 -14.18
CA LEU A 132 0.27 10.13 -15.04
C LEU A 132 -1.17 9.63 -14.97
N LEU A 133 -2.07 10.45 -14.41
CA LEU A 133 -3.49 10.14 -14.33
C LEU A 133 -4.20 10.64 -15.59
N LEU A 134 -4.70 9.71 -16.41
CA LEU A 134 -5.51 10.03 -17.59
C LEU A 134 -7.00 9.92 -17.24
N LYS A 135 -7.75 10.99 -17.47
CA LYS A 135 -9.21 11.02 -17.32
C LYS A 135 -9.84 11.09 -18.71
N GLY A 136 -10.90 10.33 -18.93
CA GLY A 136 -11.59 10.29 -20.22
C GLY A 136 -12.94 9.61 -20.10
N PRO A 137 -13.92 9.98 -20.95
CA PRO A 137 -15.30 9.50 -20.83
C PRO A 137 -15.45 8.05 -21.32
N ASN A 138 -14.69 7.66 -22.34
CA ASN A 138 -14.82 6.38 -23.02
C ASN A 138 -13.56 5.54 -22.87
N LYS A 139 -13.73 4.23 -22.66
CA LYS A 139 -12.61 3.28 -22.54
C LYS A 139 -11.73 3.23 -23.80
N HIS A 140 -12.34 3.35 -24.98
CA HIS A 140 -11.61 3.35 -26.26
C HIS A 140 -10.69 4.57 -26.37
N THR A 141 -11.23 5.76 -26.10
CA THR A 141 -10.48 7.03 -26.09
C THR A 141 -9.36 7.02 -25.04
N LEU A 142 -9.63 6.50 -23.83
CA LEU A 142 -8.60 6.34 -22.79
C LEU A 142 -7.46 5.43 -23.24
N THR A 143 -7.75 4.37 -23.98
CA THR A 143 -6.73 3.45 -24.49
C THR A 143 -5.88 4.13 -25.56
N GLN A 144 -6.51 4.84 -26.49
CA GLN A 144 -5.78 5.62 -27.52
C GLN A 144 -4.88 6.69 -26.90
N ILE A 145 -5.37 7.47 -25.94
CA ILE A 145 -4.57 8.51 -25.27
C ILE A 145 -3.41 7.86 -24.50
N LYS A 146 -3.66 6.75 -23.80
CA LYS A 146 -2.61 6.02 -23.08
C LYS A 146 -1.50 5.54 -24.02
N ASP A 147 -1.85 5.00 -25.18
CA ASP A 147 -0.88 4.52 -26.16
C ASP A 147 -0.11 5.69 -26.77
N ALA A 148 -0.80 6.79 -27.13
CA ALA A 148 -0.16 8.02 -27.62
C ALA A 148 0.83 8.62 -26.61
N VAL A 149 0.45 8.70 -25.33
CA VAL A 149 1.34 9.19 -24.25
C VAL A 149 2.54 8.27 -24.10
N ARG A 150 2.34 6.94 -24.17
CA ARG A 150 3.43 5.97 -24.06
C ARG A 150 4.43 6.10 -25.21
N ASP A 151 3.95 6.31 -26.43
CA ASP A 151 4.81 6.48 -27.60
C ASP A 151 5.56 7.81 -27.53
N GLY A 152 4.89 8.90 -27.13
CA GLY A 152 5.53 10.18 -26.87
C GLY A 152 6.64 10.10 -25.82
N LEU A 153 6.39 9.44 -24.69
CA LEU A 153 7.40 9.24 -23.63
C LEU A 153 8.61 8.44 -24.13
N ARG A 154 8.39 7.45 -25.00
CA ARG A 154 9.48 6.67 -25.60
C ARG A 154 10.28 7.50 -26.60
N ALA A 155 9.62 8.30 -27.43
CA ALA A 155 10.30 9.21 -28.35
C ALA A 155 11.20 10.20 -27.61
N VAL A 156 10.71 10.81 -26.53
CA VAL A 156 11.51 11.71 -25.68
C VAL A 156 12.66 10.97 -25.00
N LYS A 157 12.42 9.76 -24.49
CA LYS A 157 13.49 8.92 -23.92
C LYS A 157 14.60 8.66 -24.94
N ASN A 158 14.24 8.28 -26.16
CA ASN A 158 15.19 8.00 -27.23
C ASN A 158 16.00 9.26 -27.59
N ALA A 159 15.33 10.41 -27.72
CA ALA A 159 16.01 11.68 -27.99
C ALA A 159 17.03 12.05 -26.89
N LEU A 160 16.72 11.79 -25.62
CA LEU A 160 17.66 11.99 -24.51
C LEU A 160 18.83 10.99 -24.53
N GLU A 161 18.57 9.73 -24.90
CA GLU A 161 19.62 8.69 -24.97
C GLU A 161 20.56 8.86 -26.16
N ASP A 162 20.04 9.34 -27.30
CA ASP A 162 20.82 9.55 -28.53
C ASP A 162 21.76 10.77 -28.42
N GLY A 163 21.56 11.67 -27.45
CA GLY A 163 22.52 12.70 -27.06
C GLY A 163 22.88 13.74 -28.13
N LYS A 164 22.06 13.88 -29.17
CA LYS A 164 22.17 14.93 -30.21
C LYS A 164 21.11 16.01 -30.03
#